data_AF-A0A381YRY2-F1
#
_entry.id   AF-A0A381YRY2-F1
#
_cell.length_a   1.000
_cell.length_b   1.000
_cell.length_c   1.000
_cell.angle_alpha   90.00
_cell.angle_beta   90.00
_cell.angle_gamma   90.00
#
_symmetry.space_group_name_H-M   'P 1'
#
loop_
_entity.id
_entity.type
_entity.pdbx_description
1 polymer ?
#
loop_
_entity_poly.entity_id
_entity_poly.type
_entity_poly.pdbx_seq_one_letter_code
_entity_poly.pdbx_strand_id
1 'polypeptide(L)'
;MYRYVKISFCLVVMIVFSICFLYSAHSFQQDSFIHQKPMSGIVGEDLELALTMLVDESVMSASIFFRAYGSTHYEEIHMETQNRNWQGIIPGSQLSSSGLEYYIVLTTNDGGWLATPTDAPNKSPHFVLIHPGKESQVFLDTKENNLLISADILILSPEFEELVLSEELVIALSFFNAPNIDTNSVQMKIDGEDYSSQTEVSDGIISLVPGTIKPGTHRIQVQMKTKQGLIIEPIEWKFRVAKTGIDLRSEIDFDGDLSVRQSAEYLGGYSKDVSGINGKMNIGLPWVKSRNSFRITSRESEFQQSQNRFSGKIELGDYLHIHFGDFNPRLSSFLLDGKRVRGLGIDLQLPSFRFQFVQGELNRPVQWSGKVDGGYQLVANKSSINSTGHITYFMDRTGYTFRQAINAFRLSFDFNSKFLFGIHFLKAKDEISSVEKEFSHQAGLNVDTTIAGLSESGIPVGEYTYSQFLDSVTLGGHSISFSDKNWGGKNPVDNLVFGFDIGSTFDNRNLKFDFSWNMSLSNKNIWDGAMTLTEMDTTLDDSLDGLIMGEIDTSSIPFDPSSVEDYIIINPYMTPLLPIDY
;
A
#
# COMPACT_ATOMS: atom_id res chain seq x y z
N MET A 1 0.90 -33.63 -23.16
CA MET A 1 1.52 -32.53 -23.94
C MET A 1 0.47 -31.41 -24.10
N TYR A 2 0.10 -30.78 -22.99
CA TYR A 2 -1.00 -29.80 -22.91
C TYR A 2 -0.42 -28.39 -22.75
N ARG A 3 -0.35 -27.67 -23.87
CA ARG A 3 -0.22 -26.20 -23.96
C ARG A 3 -1.66 -25.67 -24.18
N TYR A 4 -1.99 -24.50 -23.63
CA TYR A 4 -3.21 -23.68 -23.85
C TYR A 4 -4.17 -23.39 -22.68
N VAL A 5 -3.86 -23.75 -21.44
CA VAL A 5 -4.61 -23.22 -20.28
C VAL A 5 -3.63 -22.60 -19.30
N LYS A 6 -3.43 -21.27 -19.37
CA LYS A 6 -2.90 -20.41 -18.28
C LYS A 6 -2.71 -18.92 -18.61
N ILE A 7 -3.12 -18.41 -19.77
CA ILE A 7 -3.07 -16.95 -20.03
C ILE A 7 -4.33 -16.26 -19.48
N SER A 8 -5.49 -16.91 -19.52
CA SER A 8 -6.75 -16.32 -19.04
C SER A 8 -6.84 -16.17 -17.52
N PHE A 9 -6.16 -17.03 -16.75
CA PHE A 9 -6.19 -16.96 -15.28
C PHE A 9 -5.32 -15.81 -14.75
N CYS A 10 -4.13 -15.58 -15.34
CA CYS A 10 -3.29 -14.44 -14.98
C CYS A 10 -3.94 -13.10 -15.32
N LEU A 11 -4.69 -13.03 -16.43
CA LEU A 11 -5.37 -11.80 -16.85
C LEU A 11 -6.58 -11.49 -15.95
N VAL A 12 -7.32 -12.51 -15.51
CA VAL A 12 -8.41 -12.37 -14.52
C VAL A 12 -7.86 -11.98 -13.14
N VAL A 13 -6.73 -12.55 -12.72
CA VAL A 13 -6.05 -12.17 -11.45
C VAL A 13 -5.55 -10.72 -11.51
N MET A 14 -5.01 -10.25 -12.65
CA MET A 14 -4.61 -8.85 -12.82
C MET A 14 -5.79 -7.86 -12.79
N ILE A 15 -6.95 -8.24 -13.36
CA ILE A 15 -8.15 -7.40 -13.36
C ILE A 15 -8.75 -7.34 -11.95
N VAL A 16 -8.82 -8.47 -11.23
CA VAL A 16 -9.30 -8.50 -9.83
C VAL A 16 -8.36 -7.72 -8.91
N PHE A 17 -7.04 -7.81 -9.12
CA PHE A 17 -6.06 -7.05 -8.33
C PHE A 17 -6.11 -5.53 -8.62
N SER A 18 -6.43 -5.13 -9.85
CA SER A 18 -6.59 -3.71 -10.22
C SER A 18 -7.90 -3.10 -9.70
N ILE A 19 -8.96 -3.90 -9.57
CA ILE A 19 -10.25 -3.46 -9.01
C ILE A 19 -10.17 -3.32 -7.47
N CYS A 20 -9.37 -4.14 -6.79
CA CYS A 20 -9.16 -4.03 -5.33
C CYS A 20 -8.40 -2.76 -4.91
N PHE A 21 -7.59 -2.14 -5.77
CA PHE A 21 -6.83 -0.92 -5.43
C PHE A 21 -7.57 0.39 -5.71
N LEU A 22 -8.73 0.36 -6.40
CA LEU A 22 -9.52 1.56 -6.70
C LEU A 22 -10.60 1.88 -5.65
N TYR A 23 -10.77 1.02 -4.63
CA TYR A 23 -11.68 1.24 -3.51
C TYR A 23 -10.92 1.26 -2.17
N SER A 24 -10.14 2.31 -1.93
CA SER A 24 -9.62 2.60 -0.58
C SER A 24 -9.44 4.09 -0.37
N ALA A 25 -10.51 4.84 -0.58
CA ALA A 25 -10.67 6.19 -0.05
C ALA A 25 -11.86 6.19 0.92
N HIS A 26 -11.73 5.41 1.99
CA HIS A 26 -12.49 5.65 3.21
C HIS A 26 -11.49 6.08 4.28
N SER A 27 -11.78 7.25 4.86
CA SER A 27 -11.07 7.91 5.94
C SER A 27 -10.41 6.96 6.92
N PHE A 28 -9.10 7.09 7.13
CA PHE A 28 -8.43 6.58 8.33
C PHE A 28 -9.01 7.34 9.53
N GLN A 29 -10.02 6.75 10.18
CA GLN A 29 -10.36 7.08 11.54
C GLN A 29 -9.24 6.50 12.40
N GLN A 30 -8.54 7.37 13.13
CA GLN A 30 -7.52 6.94 14.07
C GLN A 30 -8.24 6.18 15.20
N ASP A 31 -7.91 4.91 15.42
CA ASP A 31 -8.54 4.12 16.48
C ASP A 31 -8.25 4.78 17.85
N SER A 32 -9.30 5.23 18.56
CA SER A 32 -9.16 5.88 19.87
C SER A 32 -8.73 4.91 20.98
N PHE A 33 -8.84 3.59 20.75
CA PHE A 33 -8.52 2.54 21.73
C PHE A 33 -8.13 1.23 21.05
N ILE A 34 -7.48 0.33 21.80
CA ILE A 34 -7.19 -1.05 21.41
C ILE A 34 -7.95 -2.01 22.34
N HIS A 35 -8.61 -3.00 21.75
CA HIS A 35 -9.20 -4.13 22.48
C HIS A 35 -8.55 -5.43 22.02
N GLN A 36 -8.02 -6.21 22.98
CA GLN A 36 -7.49 -7.54 22.69
C GLN A 36 -8.56 -8.59 22.99
N LYS A 37 -9.15 -9.14 21.94
CA LYS A 37 -10.13 -10.23 22.03
C LYS A 37 -9.47 -11.50 22.60
N PRO A 38 -10.10 -12.17 23.59
CA PRO A 38 -9.63 -13.47 24.08
C PRO A 38 -9.65 -14.54 22.99
N MET A 39 -8.67 -15.45 23.01
CA MET A 39 -8.59 -16.55 22.04
C MET A 39 -9.69 -17.59 22.26
N SER A 40 -9.96 -17.93 23.52
CA SER A 40 -11.06 -18.81 23.95
C SER A 40 -11.36 -18.60 25.44
N GLY A 41 -12.45 -19.21 25.91
CA GLY A 41 -12.79 -19.34 27.33
C GLY A 41 -13.21 -20.76 27.69
N ILE A 42 -13.46 -21.04 28.97
CA ILE A 42 -13.91 -22.36 29.47
C ILE A 42 -15.17 -22.15 30.31
N VAL A 43 -16.20 -22.98 30.12
CA VAL A 43 -17.42 -22.91 30.95
C VAL A 43 -17.05 -23.09 32.43
N GLY A 44 -17.48 -22.16 33.28
CA GLY A 44 -17.17 -22.15 34.70
C GLY A 44 -15.91 -21.37 35.11
N GLU A 45 -15.08 -20.93 34.16
CA GLU A 45 -13.94 -20.03 34.40
C GLU A 45 -14.27 -18.60 33.96
N ASP A 46 -13.96 -17.62 34.80
CA ASP A 46 -14.20 -16.21 34.51
C ASP A 46 -13.42 -15.76 33.28
N LEU A 47 -14.08 -14.99 32.40
CA LEU A 47 -13.46 -14.46 31.19
C LEU A 47 -13.24 -12.95 31.31
N GLU A 48 -11.98 -12.55 31.27
CA GLU A 48 -11.59 -11.16 31.34
C GLU A 48 -11.56 -10.50 29.95
N LEU A 49 -12.14 -9.30 29.85
CA LEU A 49 -12.10 -8.43 28.68
C LEU A 49 -11.44 -7.11 29.05
N ALA A 50 -10.39 -6.74 28.30
CA ALA A 50 -9.62 -5.53 28.54
C ALA A 50 -9.58 -4.61 27.30
N LEU A 51 -9.61 -3.31 27.54
CA LEU A 51 -9.55 -2.26 26.51
C LEU A 51 -8.64 -1.13 26.99
N THR A 52 -7.70 -0.71 26.14
CA THR A 52 -6.73 0.35 26.46
C THR A 52 -6.95 1.56 25.55
N MET A 53 -7.16 2.73 26.14
CA MET A 53 -7.27 4.00 25.41
C MET A 53 -5.92 4.43 24.84
N LEU A 54 -5.90 4.80 23.55
CA LEU A 54 -4.72 5.30 22.84
C LEU A 54 -4.59 6.83 22.87
N VAL A 55 -5.71 7.52 23.06
CA VAL A 55 -5.82 8.99 23.16
C VAL A 55 -6.47 9.36 24.49
N ASP A 56 -6.14 10.55 25.02
CA ASP A 56 -6.75 11.09 26.24
C ASP A 56 -8.16 11.63 25.94
N GLU A 57 -9.07 10.73 25.58
CA GLU A 57 -10.50 11.02 25.47
C GLU A 57 -11.18 10.88 26.84
N SER A 58 -12.08 11.81 27.15
CA SER A 58 -12.84 11.79 28.40
C SER A 58 -14.02 10.81 28.30
N VAL A 59 -13.77 9.54 28.59
CA VAL A 59 -14.78 8.48 28.68
C VAL A 59 -15.50 8.54 30.03
N MET A 60 -16.83 8.63 30.00
CA MET A 60 -17.70 8.66 31.17
C MET A 60 -17.94 7.27 31.75
N SER A 61 -18.18 6.28 30.89
CA SER A 61 -18.46 4.89 31.26
C SER A 61 -18.14 3.95 30.11
N ALA A 62 -17.86 2.68 30.42
CA ALA A 62 -17.77 1.62 29.44
C ALA A 62 -18.57 0.39 29.91
N SER A 63 -19.29 -0.23 28.98
CA SER A 63 -20.11 -1.43 29.22
C SER A 63 -19.80 -2.52 28.20
N ILE A 64 -19.76 -3.76 28.67
CA ILE A 64 -19.70 -4.98 27.86
C ILE A 64 -21.13 -5.50 27.73
N PHE A 65 -21.57 -5.70 26.50
CA PHE A 65 -22.82 -6.39 26.18
C PHE A 65 -22.47 -7.77 25.65
N PHE A 66 -22.96 -8.84 26.29
CA PHE A 66 -22.61 -10.21 25.93
C PHE A 66 -23.80 -11.16 25.96
N ARG A 67 -23.70 -12.29 25.24
CA ARG A 67 -24.71 -13.35 25.20
C ARG A 67 -24.10 -14.68 24.75
N ALA A 68 -24.78 -15.78 25.05
CA ALA A 68 -24.48 -17.06 24.42
C ALA A 68 -24.80 -17.01 22.91
N TYR A 69 -23.97 -17.64 22.09
CA TYR A 69 -24.15 -17.68 20.64
C TYR A 69 -25.52 -18.22 20.25
N GLY A 70 -26.23 -17.49 19.38
CA GLY A 70 -27.60 -17.80 18.97
C GLY A 70 -28.70 -17.32 19.92
N SER A 71 -28.36 -16.73 21.07
CA SER A 71 -29.35 -16.10 21.96
C SER A 71 -29.82 -14.75 21.44
N THR A 72 -31.04 -14.33 21.79
CA THR A 72 -31.62 -13.08 21.26
C THR A 72 -31.44 -11.87 22.17
N HIS A 73 -31.07 -12.06 23.44
CA HIS A 73 -30.92 -11.01 24.44
C HIS A 73 -29.46 -10.84 24.84
N TYR A 74 -29.01 -9.59 25.03
CA TYR A 74 -27.69 -9.26 25.57
C TYR A 74 -27.81 -8.92 27.05
N GLU A 75 -26.91 -9.49 27.85
CA GLU A 75 -26.65 -9.06 29.22
C GLU A 75 -25.59 -7.95 29.22
N GLU A 76 -25.62 -7.09 30.24
CA GLU A 76 -24.72 -5.93 30.37
C GLU A 76 -23.90 -6.00 31.65
N ILE A 77 -22.59 -5.78 31.54
CA ILE A 77 -21.67 -5.61 32.67
C ILE A 77 -20.88 -4.31 32.47
N HIS A 78 -20.79 -3.49 33.51
CA HIS A 78 -19.95 -2.29 33.49
C HIS A 78 -18.47 -2.66 33.64
N MET A 79 -17.62 -1.95 32.91
CA MET A 79 -16.16 -2.07 33.04
C MET A 79 -15.64 -1.12 34.11
N GLU A 80 -14.65 -1.58 34.86
CA GLU A 80 -13.89 -0.77 35.80
C GLU A 80 -12.68 -0.14 35.10
N THR A 81 -12.29 1.06 35.50
CA THR A 81 -11.14 1.77 34.91
C THR A 81 -10.00 1.93 35.90
N GLN A 82 -8.79 1.63 35.45
CA GLN A 82 -7.54 2.02 36.11
C GLN A 82 -6.68 2.80 35.11
N ASN A 83 -6.65 4.13 35.26
CA ASN A 83 -6.02 5.06 34.33
C ASN A 83 -6.60 4.99 32.91
N ARG A 84 -5.90 4.36 31.97
CA ARG A 84 -6.29 4.22 30.55
C ARG A 84 -6.79 2.82 30.18
N ASN A 85 -6.80 1.90 31.15
CA ASN A 85 -7.22 0.53 30.95
C ASN A 85 -8.61 0.32 31.57
N TRP A 86 -9.55 -0.09 30.73
CA TRP A 86 -10.87 -0.55 31.11
C TRP A 86 -10.88 -2.07 31.15
N GLN A 87 -11.41 -2.64 32.21
CA GLN A 87 -11.45 -4.09 32.43
C GLN A 87 -12.86 -4.50 32.88
N GLY A 88 -13.37 -5.59 32.32
CA GLY A 88 -14.60 -6.21 32.78
C GLY A 88 -14.46 -7.72 32.78
N ILE A 89 -15.11 -8.37 33.75
CA ILE A 89 -15.04 -9.81 33.97
C ILE A 89 -16.43 -10.38 33.73
N ILE A 90 -16.56 -11.29 32.76
CA ILE A 90 -17.77 -12.08 32.55
C ILE A 90 -17.64 -13.33 33.43
N PRO A 91 -18.56 -13.56 34.38
CA PRO A 91 -18.51 -14.74 35.25
C PRO A 91 -18.56 -16.03 34.44
N GLY A 92 -17.71 -17.00 34.79
CA GLY A 92 -17.65 -18.29 34.09
C GLY A 92 -18.95 -19.08 34.11
N SER A 93 -19.81 -18.82 35.10
CA SER A 93 -21.18 -19.37 35.21
C SER A 93 -22.13 -18.89 34.11
N GLN A 94 -21.81 -17.80 33.42
CA GLN A 94 -22.60 -17.25 32.32
C GLN A 94 -22.06 -17.65 30.93
N LEU A 95 -20.92 -18.33 30.89
CA LEU A 95 -20.34 -18.86 29.67
C LEU A 95 -21.00 -20.20 29.33
N SER A 96 -21.24 -20.45 28.04
CA SER A 96 -21.80 -21.71 27.57
C SER A 96 -20.96 -22.27 26.42
N SER A 97 -20.94 -23.59 26.27
CA SER A 97 -20.22 -24.28 25.20
C SER A 97 -20.74 -23.97 23.78
N SER A 98 -21.85 -23.23 23.66
CA SER A 98 -22.33 -22.70 22.37
C SER A 98 -21.45 -21.58 21.81
N GLY A 99 -20.62 -20.96 22.65
CA GLY A 99 -19.80 -19.79 22.31
C GLY A 99 -20.36 -18.50 22.89
N LEU A 100 -19.52 -17.46 22.94
CA LEU A 100 -19.84 -16.15 23.50
C LEU A 100 -19.83 -15.09 22.39
N GLU A 101 -20.92 -14.33 22.27
CA GLU A 101 -20.96 -13.12 21.45
C GLU A 101 -20.94 -11.89 22.36
N TYR A 102 -20.08 -10.92 22.08
CA TYR A 102 -20.06 -9.66 22.83
C TYR A 102 -19.65 -8.44 22.00
N TYR A 103 -19.97 -7.26 22.50
CA TYR A 103 -19.44 -5.99 22.02
C TYR A 103 -19.24 -5.03 23.20
N ILE A 104 -18.35 -4.06 23.05
CA ILE A 104 -18.03 -3.08 24.09
C ILE A 104 -18.47 -1.71 23.60
N VAL A 105 -19.12 -0.92 24.46
CA VAL A 105 -19.52 0.47 24.18
C VAL A 105 -18.92 1.38 25.25
N LEU A 106 -18.22 2.43 24.83
CA LEU A 106 -17.73 3.51 25.66
C LEU A 106 -18.59 4.75 25.41
N THR A 107 -19.09 5.38 26.47
CA THR A 107 -19.83 6.64 26.38
C THR A 107 -18.91 7.78 26.75
N THR A 108 -18.78 8.77 25.88
CA THR A 108 -17.92 9.94 26.11
C THR A 108 -18.67 11.04 26.88
N ASN A 109 -17.95 11.94 27.55
CA ASN A 109 -18.54 13.02 28.36
C ASN A 109 -19.40 14.02 27.55
N ASP A 110 -19.22 14.09 26.24
CA ASP A 110 -20.00 14.91 25.31
C ASP A 110 -21.28 14.21 24.80
N GLY A 111 -21.57 13.00 25.31
CA GLY A 111 -22.75 12.21 24.94
C GLY A 111 -22.57 11.39 23.66
N GLY A 112 -21.37 11.38 23.07
CA GLY A 112 -20.98 10.45 22.02
C GLY A 112 -20.78 9.03 22.55
N TRP A 113 -20.56 8.10 21.62
CA TRP A 113 -20.16 6.74 21.96
C TRP A 113 -19.15 6.18 20.97
N LEU A 114 -18.27 5.34 21.50
CA LEU A 114 -17.34 4.50 20.75
C LEU A 114 -17.70 3.05 20.99
N ALA A 115 -17.45 2.16 20.03
CA ALA A 115 -17.70 0.74 20.22
C ALA A 115 -16.72 -0.16 19.49
N THR A 116 -16.56 -1.38 19.98
CA THR A 116 -15.91 -2.47 19.25
C THR A 116 -16.82 -3.69 19.21
N PRO A 117 -17.15 -4.21 18.02
CA PRO A 117 -16.77 -3.71 16.68
C PRO A 117 -17.43 -2.35 16.30
N THR A 118 -16.79 -1.58 15.42
CA THR A 118 -17.19 -0.18 15.11
C THR A 118 -18.48 -0.08 14.30
N ASP A 119 -18.72 -1.00 13.37
CA ASP A 119 -19.89 -1.00 12.49
C ASP A 119 -21.02 -1.88 13.06
N ALA A 120 -22.10 -1.24 13.53
CA ALA A 120 -23.29 -1.92 14.06
C ALA A 120 -22.95 -3.07 15.05
N PRO A 121 -22.35 -2.76 16.22
CA PRO A 121 -21.78 -3.74 17.16
C PRO A 121 -22.77 -4.83 17.60
N ASN A 122 -24.07 -4.51 17.63
CA ASN A 122 -25.14 -5.46 17.97
C ASN A 122 -25.51 -6.43 16.84
N LYS A 123 -25.14 -6.14 15.59
CA LYS A 123 -25.39 -7.00 14.42
C LYS A 123 -24.19 -7.88 14.07
N SER A 124 -22.98 -7.39 14.35
CA SER A 124 -21.73 -8.11 14.09
C SER A 124 -20.85 -8.11 15.35
N PRO A 125 -21.26 -8.78 16.44
CA PRO A 125 -20.48 -8.84 17.67
C PRO A 125 -19.18 -9.66 17.51
N HIS A 126 -18.25 -9.49 18.45
CA HIS A 126 -17.11 -10.40 18.60
C HIS A 126 -17.60 -11.78 19.04
N PHE A 127 -17.08 -12.84 18.41
CA PHE A 127 -17.37 -14.22 18.80
C PHE A 127 -16.17 -14.91 19.43
N VAL A 128 -16.29 -15.43 20.66
CA VAL A 128 -15.24 -16.19 21.37
C VAL A 128 -15.71 -17.63 21.54
N LEU A 129 -14.84 -18.57 21.16
CA LEU A 129 -15.10 -19.99 21.39
C LEU A 129 -14.99 -20.30 22.88
N ILE A 130 -16.01 -20.91 23.45
CA ILE A 130 -16.02 -21.36 24.85
C ILE A 130 -15.95 -22.88 24.87
N HIS A 131 -14.89 -23.43 25.44
CA HIS A 131 -14.72 -24.86 25.62
C HIS A 131 -15.62 -25.37 26.76
N PRO A 132 -16.15 -26.58 26.67
CA PRO A 132 -16.86 -27.22 27.79
C PRO A 132 -15.97 -27.23 29.04
N GLY A 133 -16.53 -26.80 30.16
CA GLY A 133 -15.92 -26.97 31.46
C GLY A 133 -15.90 -28.46 31.83
N LYS A 134 -15.03 -28.84 32.78
CA LYS A 134 -15.03 -30.20 33.31
C LYS A 134 -16.37 -30.48 33.99
N GLU A 135 -17.29 -31.16 33.32
CA GLU A 135 -18.57 -31.49 33.93
C GLU A 135 -18.39 -32.48 35.09
N SER A 136 -18.94 -32.08 36.24
CA SER A 136 -19.26 -32.96 37.35
C SER A 136 -20.49 -33.80 36.96
N GLN A 137 -20.39 -35.10 37.21
CA GLN A 137 -21.41 -36.10 36.86
C GLN A 137 -22.77 -35.83 37.51
N VAL A 138 -23.86 -35.85 36.72
CA VAL A 138 -25.18 -36.39 37.13
C VAL A 138 -25.88 -37.05 35.93
N PHE A 139 -26.54 -38.19 36.21
CA PHE A 139 -27.01 -39.23 35.29
C PHE A 139 -28.40 -39.01 34.63
N LEU A 140 -28.53 -39.62 33.44
CA LEU A 140 -29.65 -40.34 32.79
C LEU A 140 -30.96 -39.61 32.43
N ASP A 141 -31.33 -39.71 31.14
CA ASP A 141 -32.58 -40.40 30.80
C ASP A 141 -32.54 -41.11 29.43
N THR A 142 -33.17 -42.27 29.38
CA THR A 142 -33.17 -43.31 28.33
C THR A 142 -34.22 -43.08 27.23
N LYS A 143 -33.93 -43.50 25.98
CA LYS A 143 -34.90 -44.15 25.07
C LYS A 143 -34.28 -44.92 23.89
N GLU A 144 -34.85 -46.09 23.63
CA GLU A 144 -34.38 -47.23 22.85
C GLU A 144 -34.33 -47.02 21.31
N ASN A 145 -33.22 -47.45 20.67
CA ASN A 145 -33.18 -48.60 19.74
C ASN A 145 -31.84 -48.67 18.99
N ASN A 146 -30.83 -49.12 19.74
CA ASN A 146 -29.57 -49.78 19.36
C ASN A 146 -28.74 -49.57 20.62
N LEU A 147 -28.37 -50.64 21.33
CA LEU A 147 -27.53 -50.54 22.53
C LEU A 147 -26.11 -50.12 22.09
N LEU A 148 -25.96 -48.85 21.75
CA LEU A 148 -24.70 -48.15 21.55
C LEU A 148 -24.25 -47.68 22.92
N ILE A 149 -23.14 -48.23 23.38
CA ILE A 149 -22.49 -47.77 24.60
C ILE A 149 -21.57 -46.61 24.19
N SER A 150 -21.75 -45.45 24.82
CA SER A 150 -20.79 -44.36 24.72
C SER A 150 -19.55 -44.73 25.56
N ALA A 151 -18.39 -44.79 24.92
CA ALA A 151 -17.11 -45.08 25.56
C ALA A 151 -16.20 -43.86 25.47
N ASP A 152 -15.51 -43.53 26.56
CA ASP A 152 -14.55 -42.43 26.60
C ASP A 152 -13.25 -42.86 25.90
N ILE A 153 -13.10 -42.43 24.65
CA ILE A 153 -12.01 -42.81 23.75
C ILE A 153 -11.31 -41.53 23.28
N LEU A 154 -10.01 -41.46 23.51
CA LEU A 154 -9.17 -40.32 23.20
C LEU A 154 -8.46 -40.52 21.86
N ILE A 155 -8.69 -39.63 20.90
CA ILE A 155 -7.92 -39.60 19.65
C ILE A 155 -6.53 -39.04 19.97
N LEU A 156 -5.48 -39.80 19.68
CA LEU A 156 -4.10 -39.40 19.93
C LEU A 156 -3.42 -38.84 18.67
N SER A 157 -3.73 -39.41 17.50
CA SER A 157 -3.28 -38.91 16.20
C SER A 157 -4.04 -39.62 15.07
N PRO A 158 -4.29 -38.98 13.91
CA PRO A 158 -4.31 -37.53 13.73
C PRO A 158 -5.50 -36.90 14.47
N GLU A 159 -5.37 -35.67 14.94
CA GLU A 159 -6.46 -34.88 15.52
C GLU A 159 -7.49 -34.47 14.45
N PHE A 160 -8.63 -33.94 14.91
CA PHE A 160 -9.69 -33.46 14.02
C PHE A 160 -9.18 -32.35 13.09
N GLU A 161 -9.32 -32.56 11.78
CA GLU A 161 -8.83 -31.70 10.70
C GLU A 161 -7.31 -31.50 10.64
N GLU A 162 -6.53 -32.30 11.38
CA GLU A 162 -5.07 -32.25 11.34
C GLU A 162 -4.53 -32.54 9.93
N LEU A 163 -3.53 -31.77 9.52
CA LEU A 163 -2.79 -31.97 8.27
C LEU A 163 -1.53 -32.79 8.55
N VAL A 164 -1.48 -34.02 8.04
CA VAL A 164 -0.38 -34.96 8.26
C VAL A 164 0.28 -35.35 6.93
N LEU A 165 1.59 -35.55 6.94
CA LEU A 165 2.33 -36.03 5.77
C LEU A 165 2.05 -37.53 5.56
N SER A 166 1.88 -37.95 4.30
CA SER A 166 1.57 -39.36 4.00
C SER A 166 2.61 -40.37 4.52
N GLU A 167 3.86 -39.95 4.76
CA GLU A 167 4.94 -40.81 5.28
C GLU A 167 5.05 -40.82 6.80
N GLU A 168 4.42 -39.85 7.48
CA GLU A 168 4.40 -39.70 8.93
C GLU A 168 3.04 -40.07 9.53
N LEU A 169 2.10 -40.52 8.68
CA LEU A 169 0.75 -40.84 9.11
C LEU A 169 0.74 -42.05 10.04
N VAL A 170 0.43 -41.78 11.30
CA VAL A 170 0.13 -42.79 12.32
C VAL A 170 -1.25 -42.48 12.87
N ILE A 171 -2.14 -43.47 12.83
CA ILE A 171 -3.45 -43.39 13.44
C ILE A 171 -3.35 -44.07 14.79
N ALA A 172 -3.62 -43.34 15.87
CA ALA A 172 -3.57 -43.84 17.23
C ALA A 172 -4.75 -43.29 18.05
N LEU A 173 -5.39 -44.16 18.80
CA LEU A 173 -6.47 -43.80 19.73
C LEU A 173 -6.39 -44.66 20.99
N SER A 174 -6.71 -44.04 22.12
CA SER A 174 -6.64 -44.63 23.45
C SER A 174 -8.05 -44.94 23.94
N PHE A 175 -8.25 -46.17 24.41
CA PHE A 175 -9.48 -46.62 25.06
C PHE A 175 -9.28 -46.92 26.55
N PHE A 176 -8.27 -46.33 27.19
CA PHE A 176 -7.97 -46.54 28.63
C PHE A 176 -9.17 -46.29 29.56
N ASN A 177 -10.03 -45.34 29.20
CA ASN A 177 -11.22 -44.99 29.98
C ASN A 177 -12.46 -45.80 29.57
N ALA A 178 -12.34 -46.72 28.61
CA ALA A 178 -13.43 -47.55 28.12
C ALA A 178 -13.37 -48.97 28.72
N PRO A 179 -14.34 -49.38 29.57
CA PRO A 179 -14.30 -50.68 30.22
C PRO A 179 -14.63 -51.82 29.25
N ASN A 180 -13.89 -52.93 29.37
CA ASN A 180 -14.20 -54.23 28.76
C ASN A 180 -14.33 -54.26 27.23
N ILE A 181 -13.47 -53.53 26.50
CA ILE A 181 -13.37 -53.66 25.03
C ILE A 181 -12.98 -55.10 24.64
N ASP A 182 -13.67 -55.66 23.65
CA ASP A 182 -13.21 -56.87 22.94
C ASP A 182 -12.22 -56.46 21.86
N THR A 183 -10.93 -56.68 22.11
CA THR A 183 -9.85 -56.29 21.21
C THR A 183 -9.92 -56.96 19.84
N ASN A 184 -10.59 -58.12 19.72
CA ASN A 184 -10.79 -58.81 18.45
C ASN A 184 -11.96 -58.25 17.62
N SER A 185 -12.74 -57.33 18.20
CA SER A 185 -13.91 -56.73 17.56
C SER A 185 -13.62 -55.39 16.88
N VAL A 186 -12.39 -54.88 17.02
CA VAL A 186 -11.98 -53.59 16.47
C VAL A 186 -11.96 -53.65 14.95
N GLN A 187 -12.78 -52.80 14.33
CA GLN A 187 -12.79 -52.59 12.90
C GLN A 187 -12.38 -51.16 12.57
N MET A 188 -11.31 -51.01 11.82
CA MET A 188 -10.79 -49.70 11.39
C MET A 188 -10.97 -49.53 9.89
N LYS A 189 -11.61 -48.44 9.49
CA LYS A 189 -11.82 -48.09 8.08
C LYS A 189 -11.30 -46.70 7.78
N ILE A 190 -10.66 -46.54 6.63
CA ILE A 190 -10.26 -45.24 6.08
C ILE A 190 -10.97 -45.09 4.73
N ASP A 191 -11.78 -44.04 4.57
CA ASP A 191 -12.62 -43.81 3.39
C ASP A 191 -13.50 -45.00 2.97
N GLY A 192 -13.86 -45.86 3.94
CA GLY A 192 -14.65 -47.07 3.73
C GLY A 192 -13.85 -48.32 3.33
N GLU A 193 -12.54 -48.20 3.11
CA GLU A 193 -11.63 -49.35 2.93
C GLU A 193 -11.23 -49.92 4.30
N ASP A 194 -11.17 -51.25 4.41
CA ASP A 194 -10.94 -51.96 5.67
C ASP A 194 -9.44 -52.16 5.97
N TYR A 195 -8.98 -51.59 7.08
CA TYR A 195 -7.60 -51.67 7.57
C TYR A 195 -7.47 -52.52 8.84
N SER A 196 -8.53 -53.22 9.27
CA SER A 196 -8.58 -53.92 10.56
C SER A 196 -7.49 -54.99 10.74
N SER A 197 -7.00 -55.60 9.66
CA SER A 197 -5.91 -56.60 9.71
C SER A 197 -4.52 -56.00 9.95
N GLN A 198 -4.35 -54.69 9.69
CA GLN A 198 -3.12 -53.93 9.90
C GLN A 198 -3.17 -53.14 11.23
N THR A 199 -4.32 -53.12 11.89
CA THR A 199 -4.53 -52.46 13.17
C THR A 199 -3.93 -53.30 14.29
N GLU A 200 -3.04 -52.69 15.07
CA GLU A 200 -2.50 -53.28 16.28
C GLU A 200 -3.28 -52.76 17.49
N VAL A 201 -3.63 -53.67 18.41
CA VAL A 201 -4.34 -53.33 19.64
C VAL A 201 -3.52 -53.84 20.81
N SER A 202 -2.86 -52.92 21.53
CA SER A 202 -1.99 -53.25 22.66
C SER A 202 -2.15 -52.23 23.78
N ASP A 203 -2.15 -52.71 25.02
CA ASP A 203 -2.09 -51.88 26.25
C ASP A 203 -3.07 -50.68 26.27
N GLY A 204 -4.31 -50.86 25.82
CA GLY A 204 -5.31 -49.78 25.84
C GLY A 204 -5.23 -48.80 24.66
N ILE A 205 -4.36 -49.06 23.67
CA ILE A 205 -4.17 -48.25 22.48
C ILE A 205 -4.49 -49.07 21.23
N ILE A 206 -5.19 -48.46 20.29
CA ILE A 206 -5.39 -48.94 18.93
C ILE A 206 -4.49 -48.09 18.03
N SER A 207 -3.57 -48.73 17.32
CA SER A 207 -2.65 -48.07 16.40
C SER A 207 -2.73 -48.68 15.00
N LEU A 208 -2.54 -47.84 13.98
CA LEU A 208 -2.43 -48.24 12.58
C LEU A 208 -1.43 -47.31 11.90
N VAL A 209 -0.45 -47.90 11.21
CA VAL A 209 0.41 -47.18 10.28
C VAL A 209 -0.05 -47.57 8.88
N PRO A 210 -1.00 -46.81 8.29
CA PRO A 210 -1.39 -47.10 6.93
C PRO A 210 -0.17 -46.83 6.03
N GLY A 211 -0.04 -47.61 4.94
CA GLY A 211 0.94 -47.29 3.91
C GLY A 211 0.65 -45.95 3.23
N THR A 212 1.22 -45.72 2.06
CA THR A 212 1.03 -44.46 1.33
C THR A 212 -0.44 -44.22 0.94
N ILE A 213 -1.08 -43.21 1.55
CA ILE A 213 -2.43 -42.75 1.22
C ILE A 213 -2.34 -41.59 0.21
N LYS A 214 -3.34 -41.46 -0.66
CA LYS A 214 -3.40 -40.35 -1.63
C LYS A 214 -3.54 -39.00 -0.88
N PRO A 215 -3.04 -37.87 -1.41
CA PRO A 215 -3.28 -36.58 -0.80
C PRO A 215 -4.76 -36.17 -0.89
N GLY A 216 -5.32 -35.60 0.17
CA GLY A 216 -6.72 -35.25 0.24
C GLY A 216 -7.27 -35.19 1.66
N THR A 217 -8.58 -34.99 1.77
CA THR A 217 -9.30 -35.14 3.04
C THR A 217 -9.76 -36.59 3.15
N HIS A 218 -9.43 -37.24 4.26
CA HIS A 218 -9.75 -38.63 4.54
C HIS A 218 -10.61 -38.74 5.80
N ARG A 219 -11.43 -39.79 5.87
CA ARG A 219 -12.35 -40.06 6.98
C ARG A 219 -11.96 -41.39 7.63
N ILE A 220 -11.68 -41.36 8.93
CA ILE A 220 -11.43 -42.56 9.74
C ILE A 220 -12.75 -42.95 10.40
N GLN A 221 -13.06 -44.24 10.38
CA GLN A 221 -14.18 -44.82 11.10
C GLN A 221 -13.70 -46.01 11.92
N VAL A 222 -13.97 -46.00 13.22
CA VAL A 222 -13.59 -47.08 14.13
C VAL A 222 -14.84 -47.63 14.80
N GLN A 223 -15.04 -48.94 14.66
CA GLN A 223 -16.15 -49.67 15.27
C GLN A 223 -15.58 -50.70 16.22
N MET A 224 -16.19 -50.85 17.39
CA MET A 224 -15.75 -51.81 18.39
C MET A 224 -16.94 -52.31 19.20
N LYS A 225 -16.73 -53.43 19.90
CA LYS A 225 -17.70 -54.03 20.80
C LYS A 225 -17.08 -54.26 22.16
N THR A 226 -17.93 -54.34 23.19
CA THR A 226 -17.52 -54.83 24.49
C THR A 226 -17.39 -56.35 24.48
N LYS A 227 -16.70 -56.93 25.47
CA LYS A 227 -16.61 -58.38 25.70
C LYS A 227 -17.97 -59.06 25.89
N GLN A 228 -19.02 -58.29 26.21
CA GLN A 228 -20.40 -58.74 26.31
C GLN A 228 -21.16 -58.67 24.96
N GLY A 229 -20.48 -58.30 23.88
CA GLY A 229 -21.03 -58.23 22.52
C GLY A 229 -21.85 -56.97 22.22
N LEU A 230 -21.85 -55.97 23.11
CA LEU A 230 -22.56 -54.70 22.92
C LEU A 230 -21.75 -53.79 22.02
N ILE A 231 -22.41 -53.11 21.08
CA ILE A 231 -21.75 -52.23 20.11
C ILE A 231 -21.44 -50.88 20.78
N ILE A 232 -20.24 -50.35 20.56
CA ILE A 232 -19.86 -49.01 21.00
C ILE A 232 -20.14 -48.03 19.87
N GLU A 233 -20.53 -46.80 20.21
CA GLU A 233 -20.78 -45.76 19.22
C GLU A 233 -19.57 -45.58 18.27
N PRO A 234 -19.76 -45.70 16.94
CA PRO A 234 -18.65 -45.59 16.01
C PRO A 234 -17.98 -44.22 16.08
N ILE A 235 -16.67 -44.22 16.25
CA ILE A 235 -15.89 -42.98 16.26
C ILE A 235 -15.54 -42.63 14.83
N GLU A 236 -15.75 -41.38 14.50
CA GLU A 236 -15.47 -40.88 13.18
C GLU A 236 -14.89 -39.47 13.24
N TRP A 237 -13.78 -39.28 12.53
CA TRP A 237 -13.20 -37.97 12.34
C TRP A 237 -12.52 -37.86 10.98
N LYS A 238 -12.24 -36.61 10.60
CA LYS A 238 -11.57 -36.28 9.35
C LYS A 238 -10.18 -35.77 9.63
N PHE A 239 -9.27 -36.09 8.73
CA PHE A 239 -7.91 -35.57 8.71
C PHE A 239 -7.53 -35.27 7.26
N ARG A 240 -6.42 -34.55 7.07
CA ARG A 240 -5.93 -34.15 5.75
C ARG A 240 -4.55 -34.75 5.53
N VAL A 241 -4.37 -35.43 4.40
CA VAL A 241 -3.07 -35.97 3.99
C VAL A 241 -2.44 -35.06 2.94
N ALA A 242 -1.23 -34.62 3.20
CA ALA A 242 -0.39 -33.94 2.22
C ALA A 242 0.68 -34.89 1.68
N LYS A 243 1.06 -34.69 0.41
CA LYS A 243 2.25 -35.32 -0.17
C LYS A 243 3.49 -34.64 0.40
N THR A 244 4.53 -35.42 0.70
CA THR A 244 5.85 -34.89 1.05
C THR A 244 6.32 -33.89 -0.01
N GLY A 245 6.68 -32.68 0.44
CA GLY A 245 7.20 -31.61 -0.42
C GLY A 245 6.39 -30.30 -0.48
N ILE A 246 5.35 -30.11 0.34
CA ILE A 246 4.72 -28.80 0.52
C ILE A 246 4.63 -28.51 2.03
N ASP A 247 5.66 -27.85 2.54
CA ASP A 247 5.74 -27.35 3.90
C ASP A 247 5.36 -25.86 3.90
N LEU A 248 4.07 -25.55 4.11
CA LEU A 248 3.55 -24.18 4.03
C LEU A 248 4.02 -23.30 5.21
N ARG A 249 4.55 -23.87 6.30
CA ARG A 249 4.97 -23.12 7.49
C ARG A 249 6.48 -22.83 7.54
N SER A 250 7.31 -23.51 6.75
CA SER A 250 8.77 -23.25 6.70
C SER A 250 9.24 -22.44 5.50
N GLU A 251 8.37 -22.13 4.53
CA GLU A 251 8.73 -21.37 3.32
C GLU A 251 8.53 -19.86 3.40
N ILE A 252 7.90 -19.34 4.47
CA ILE A 252 7.69 -17.90 4.63
C ILE A 252 8.76 -17.31 5.55
N ASP A 253 9.71 -16.59 4.95
CA ASP A 253 10.68 -15.75 5.64
C ASP A 253 10.05 -14.39 5.92
N PHE A 254 10.10 -13.92 7.17
CA PHE A 254 9.57 -12.62 7.55
C PHE A 254 10.55 -11.92 8.47
N ASP A 255 10.97 -10.71 8.08
CA ASP A 255 11.80 -9.84 8.90
C ASP A 255 11.32 -8.40 8.83
N GLY A 256 11.51 -7.65 9.91
CA GLY A 256 11.11 -6.26 9.97
C GLY A 256 11.82 -5.49 11.06
N ASP A 257 11.95 -4.19 10.85
CA ASP A 257 12.50 -3.26 11.82
C ASP A 257 11.61 -2.02 11.93
N LEU A 258 11.52 -1.46 13.14
CA LEU A 258 10.86 -0.20 13.41
C LEU A 258 11.79 0.65 14.27
N SER A 259 12.03 1.87 13.83
CA SER A 259 12.91 2.84 14.50
C SER A 259 12.19 4.16 14.69
N VAL A 260 12.30 4.72 15.89
CA VAL A 260 11.83 6.06 16.22
C VAL A 260 13.05 6.93 16.50
N ARG A 261 13.09 8.11 15.89
CA ARG A 261 14.15 9.11 16.10
C ARG A 261 13.52 10.40 16.61
N GLN A 262 14.10 10.93 17.68
CA GLN A 262 13.83 12.28 18.15
C GLN A 262 15.17 13.01 18.30
N SER A 263 15.22 14.27 17.88
CA SER A 263 16.40 15.13 18.04
C SER A 263 15.96 16.56 18.29
N ALA A 264 16.54 17.20 19.30
CA ALA A 264 16.38 18.61 19.61
C ALA A 264 17.74 19.29 19.46
N GLU A 265 17.83 20.30 18.61
CA GLU A 265 19.04 21.10 18.42
C GLU A 265 18.75 22.55 18.78
N TYR A 266 19.61 23.16 19.60
CA TYR A 266 19.52 24.58 19.94
C TYR A 266 20.80 25.29 19.49
N LEU A 267 20.68 26.15 18.48
CA LEU A 267 21.81 26.91 17.92
C LEU A 267 21.38 28.35 17.68
N GLY A 268 22.11 29.30 18.27
CA GLY A 268 21.94 30.72 18.01
C GLY A 268 20.57 31.29 18.38
N GLY A 269 19.89 30.76 19.40
CA GLY A 269 18.57 31.24 19.83
C GLY A 269 17.39 30.47 19.23
N TYR A 270 17.63 29.59 18.26
CA TYR A 270 16.60 28.82 17.57
C TYR A 270 16.60 27.36 18.03
N SER A 271 15.42 26.84 18.38
CA SER A 271 15.20 25.40 18.59
C SER A 271 14.80 24.73 17.28
N LYS A 272 15.36 23.55 17.01
CA LYS A 272 14.99 22.69 15.89
C LYS A 272 14.73 21.30 16.42
N ASP A 273 13.44 20.99 16.55
CA ASP A 273 12.97 19.71 17.05
C ASP A 273 12.48 18.86 15.87
N VAL A 274 13.04 17.66 15.74
CA VAL A 274 12.74 16.74 14.66
C VAL A 274 12.37 15.39 15.26
N SER A 275 11.18 14.92 14.92
CA SER A 275 10.76 13.55 15.16
C SER A 275 10.64 12.81 13.83
N GLY A 276 10.81 11.49 13.89
CA GLY A 276 10.55 10.64 12.74
C GLY A 276 10.45 9.18 13.13
N ILE A 277 9.74 8.45 12.29
CA ILE A 277 9.57 7.00 12.38
C ILE A 277 10.01 6.41 11.05
N ASN A 278 10.81 5.36 11.11
CA ASN A 278 11.17 4.59 9.93
C ASN A 278 10.88 3.13 10.22
N GLY A 279 10.38 2.41 9.22
CA GLY A 279 10.23 0.97 9.33
C GLY A 279 10.59 0.27 8.04
N LYS A 280 10.94 -1.00 8.17
CA LYS A 280 11.12 -1.92 7.05
C LYS A 280 10.39 -3.21 7.35
N MET A 281 9.89 -3.83 6.29
CA MET A 281 9.20 -5.10 6.34
C MET A 281 9.54 -5.89 5.09
N ASN A 282 10.13 -7.05 5.29
CA ASN A 282 10.51 -7.99 4.25
C ASN A 282 9.70 -9.27 4.43
N ILE A 283 9.19 -9.78 3.32
CA ILE A 283 8.41 -11.02 3.26
C ILE A 283 9.00 -11.84 2.12
N GLY A 284 9.50 -13.03 2.39
CA GLY A 284 10.09 -13.94 1.43
C GLY A 284 9.30 -15.24 1.34
N LEU A 285 8.98 -15.63 0.12
CA LEU A 285 8.61 -16.98 -0.29
C LEU A 285 9.65 -17.45 -1.31
N PRO A 286 9.76 -18.76 -1.62
CA PRO A 286 10.73 -19.26 -2.61
C PRO A 286 10.62 -18.60 -3.99
N TRP A 287 9.42 -18.17 -4.37
CA TRP A 287 9.13 -17.59 -5.70
C TRP A 287 8.80 -16.09 -5.66
N VAL A 288 8.62 -15.48 -4.49
CA VAL A 288 8.35 -14.04 -4.35
C VAL A 288 9.04 -13.43 -3.13
N LYS A 289 9.72 -12.31 -3.31
CA LYS A 289 10.27 -11.52 -2.21
C LYS A 289 9.69 -10.12 -2.26
N SER A 290 9.09 -9.68 -1.17
CA SER A 290 8.61 -8.32 -0.99
C SER A 290 9.51 -7.61 0.01
N ARG A 291 9.96 -6.40 -0.32
CA ARG A 291 10.69 -5.50 0.58
C ARG A 291 10.00 -4.15 0.60
N ASN A 292 9.56 -3.74 1.77
CA ASN A 292 8.83 -2.51 1.99
C ASN A 292 9.58 -1.68 3.01
N SER A 293 9.58 -0.36 2.84
CA SER A 293 10.13 0.57 3.81
C SER A 293 9.38 1.88 3.80
N PHE A 294 9.33 2.53 4.94
CA PHE A 294 8.75 3.86 5.06
C PHE A 294 9.61 4.73 5.97
N ARG A 295 9.50 6.04 5.76
CA ARG A 295 10.07 7.09 6.60
C ARG A 295 9.07 8.23 6.66
N ILE A 296 8.65 8.57 7.87
CA ILE A 296 7.79 9.70 8.16
C ILE A 296 8.56 10.62 9.11
N THR A 297 8.52 11.94 8.87
CA THR A 297 9.26 12.92 9.67
C THR A 297 8.45 14.20 9.87
N SER A 298 8.60 14.81 11.04
CA SER A 298 8.02 16.14 11.33
C SER A 298 8.61 17.27 10.48
N ARG A 299 9.67 17.00 9.71
CA ARG A 299 10.23 17.94 8.72
C ARG A 299 9.45 17.95 7.40
N GLU A 300 8.45 17.09 7.23
CA GLU A 300 7.55 17.20 6.09
C GLU A 300 6.85 18.56 6.11
N SER A 301 6.88 19.28 5.00
CA SER A 301 6.22 20.57 4.85
C SER A 301 5.80 20.74 3.40
N GLU A 302 4.61 21.26 3.15
CA GLU A 302 4.09 21.51 1.79
C GLU A 302 4.92 22.53 1.00
N PHE A 303 5.76 23.34 1.66
CA PHE A 303 6.54 24.42 1.05
C PHE A 303 7.84 23.97 0.36
N GLN A 304 8.15 22.68 0.39
CA GLN A 304 9.39 22.11 -0.11
C GLN A 304 9.15 20.78 -0.81
N GLN A 305 10.19 20.12 -1.33
CA GLN A 305 10.06 18.76 -1.85
C GLN A 305 9.83 17.76 -0.70
N SER A 306 9.02 16.73 -0.96
CA SER A 306 8.64 15.75 0.08
C SER A 306 9.88 15.14 0.74
N GLN A 307 9.83 14.96 2.04
CA GLN A 307 10.83 14.34 2.91
C GLN A 307 10.38 12.95 3.39
N ASN A 308 9.08 12.74 3.54
CA ASN A 308 8.48 11.43 3.76
C ASN A 308 8.79 10.51 2.58
N ARG A 309 9.11 9.25 2.85
CA ARG A 309 9.44 8.25 1.83
C ARG A 309 8.60 7.00 2.09
N PHE A 310 8.11 6.40 1.02
CA PHE A 310 7.50 5.09 1.05
C PHE A 310 8.02 4.31 -0.13
N SER A 311 8.61 3.15 0.08
CA SER A 311 9.26 2.36 -0.97
C SER A 311 8.83 0.92 -0.86
N GLY A 312 8.39 0.33 -1.96
CA GLY A 312 8.09 -1.08 -2.08
C GLY A 312 8.80 -1.71 -3.27
N LYS A 313 9.24 -2.95 -3.10
CA LYS A 313 9.87 -3.76 -4.13
C LYS A 313 9.36 -5.19 -4.03
N ILE A 314 8.79 -5.71 -5.11
CA ILE A 314 8.37 -7.11 -5.24
C ILE A 314 9.27 -7.76 -6.30
N GLU A 315 9.93 -8.85 -5.95
CA GLU A 315 10.75 -9.67 -6.83
C GLU A 315 10.07 -11.02 -7.03
N LEU A 316 9.78 -11.38 -8.27
CA LEU A 316 9.21 -12.66 -8.66
C LEU A 316 10.31 -13.50 -9.32
N GLY A 317 10.95 -14.36 -8.52
CA GLY A 317 12.18 -15.05 -8.89
C GLY A 317 13.27 -14.07 -9.34
N ASP A 318 14.06 -14.47 -10.33
CA ASP A 318 15.11 -13.64 -10.93
C ASP A 318 14.61 -12.84 -12.16
N TYR A 319 13.32 -12.93 -12.48
CA TYR A 319 12.79 -12.49 -13.76
C TYR A 319 12.05 -11.17 -13.73
N LEU A 320 11.28 -10.88 -12.68
CA LEU A 320 10.41 -9.70 -12.66
C LEU A 320 10.56 -8.97 -11.34
N HIS A 321 11.04 -7.73 -11.41
CA HIS A 321 11.08 -6.82 -10.27
C HIS A 321 10.10 -5.67 -10.49
N ILE A 322 9.23 -5.45 -9.52
CA ILE A 322 8.25 -4.37 -9.50
C ILE A 322 8.62 -3.43 -8.35
N HIS A 323 8.76 -2.15 -8.65
CA HIS A 323 9.03 -1.10 -7.68
C HIS A 323 7.81 -0.18 -7.59
N PHE A 324 7.45 0.26 -6.38
CA PHE A 324 6.40 1.25 -6.18
C PHE A 324 6.75 2.22 -5.06
N GLY A 325 6.17 3.43 -5.11
CA GLY A 325 6.54 4.51 -4.21
C GLY A 325 7.86 5.17 -4.65
N ASP A 326 8.70 5.55 -3.69
CA ASP A 326 10.02 6.16 -3.89
C ASP A 326 11.08 5.09 -4.19
N PHE A 327 11.68 5.11 -5.38
CA PHE A 327 12.81 4.24 -5.74
C PHE A 327 13.81 4.98 -6.63
N ASN A 328 15.00 4.41 -6.81
CA ASN A 328 16.11 5.04 -7.54
C ASN A 328 16.48 4.17 -8.77
N PRO A 329 15.70 4.24 -9.87
CA PRO A 329 15.96 3.43 -11.05
C PRO A 329 17.29 3.78 -11.72
N ARG A 330 17.90 2.78 -12.36
CA ARG A 330 19.07 2.93 -13.22
C ARG A 330 18.78 2.28 -14.57
N LEU A 331 18.51 3.10 -15.57
CA LEU A 331 18.26 2.64 -16.94
C LEU A 331 19.55 2.76 -17.75
N SER A 332 20.18 3.93 -17.78
CA SER A 332 21.43 4.20 -18.50
C SER A 332 22.09 5.43 -17.86
N SER A 333 23.42 5.56 -17.99
CA SER A 333 24.18 6.71 -17.48
C SER A 333 23.74 8.04 -18.09
N PHE A 334 23.12 8.00 -19.26
CA PHE A 334 22.62 9.17 -19.99
C PHE A 334 21.10 9.38 -19.88
N LEU A 335 20.40 8.59 -19.05
CA LEU A 335 18.96 8.74 -18.79
C LEU A 335 18.71 8.96 -17.29
N LEU A 336 18.15 7.95 -16.62
CA LEU A 336 18.02 7.86 -15.18
C LEU A 336 19.17 7.03 -14.63
N ASP A 337 20.04 7.67 -13.85
CA ASP A 337 21.09 7.00 -13.10
C ASP A 337 20.95 7.29 -11.60
N GLY A 338 20.01 6.59 -10.96
CA GLY A 338 19.83 6.65 -9.51
C GLY A 338 19.11 7.90 -9.01
N LYS A 339 18.56 8.73 -9.90
CA LYS A 339 17.64 9.80 -9.50
C LYS A 339 16.36 9.19 -8.91
N ARG A 340 15.88 9.74 -7.80
CA ARG A 340 14.66 9.26 -7.14
C ARG A 340 13.44 9.54 -8.02
N VAL A 341 12.61 8.53 -8.19
CA VAL A 341 11.29 8.60 -8.81
C VAL A 341 10.27 8.14 -7.78
N ARG A 342 9.18 8.89 -7.62
CA ARG A 342 8.01 8.45 -6.87
C ARG A 342 6.96 7.95 -7.87
N GLY A 343 6.74 6.64 -7.93
CA GLY A 343 5.79 6.06 -8.89
C GLY A 343 5.92 4.55 -9.00
N LEU A 344 5.87 4.03 -10.22
CA LEU A 344 5.95 2.61 -10.57
C LEU A 344 7.20 2.33 -11.41
N GLY A 345 7.87 1.23 -11.11
CA GLY A 345 8.96 0.69 -11.93
C GLY A 345 8.75 -0.79 -12.21
N ILE A 346 9.04 -1.23 -13.42
CA ILE A 346 8.99 -2.63 -13.86
C ILE A 346 10.33 -2.97 -14.48
N ASP A 347 10.93 -4.09 -14.07
CA ASP A 347 12.16 -4.63 -14.63
C ASP A 347 11.95 -6.12 -14.91
N LEU A 348 11.74 -6.45 -16.18
CA LEU A 348 11.61 -7.81 -16.68
C LEU A 348 12.96 -8.25 -17.25
N GLN A 349 13.63 -9.17 -16.59
CA GLN A 349 14.94 -9.71 -16.92
C GLN A 349 14.82 -11.18 -17.36
N LEU A 350 15.03 -11.45 -18.64
CA LEU A 350 15.15 -12.78 -19.24
C LEU A 350 16.58 -12.98 -19.75
N PRO A 351 17.04 -14.21 -20.03
CA PRO A 351 18.43 -14.49 -20.40
C PRO A 351 18.99 -13.70 -21.60
N SER A 352 18.16 -13.40 -22.61
CA SER A 352 18.57 -12.67 -23.82
C SER A 352 17.83 -11.35 -24.01
N PHE A 353 17.02 -10.96 -23.04
CA PHE A 353 16.07 -9.85 -23.18
C PHE A 353 15.86 -9.20 -21.81
N ARG A 354 15.92 -7.88 -21.76
CA ARG A 354 15.54 -7.11 -20.58
C ARG A 354 14.66 -5.95 -21.00
N PHE A 355 13.58 -5.73 -20.27
CA PHE A 355 12.72 -4.57 -20.43
C PHE A 355 12.59 -3.86 -19.09
N GLN A 356 12.93 -2.57 -19.08
CA GLN A 356 12.79 -1.71 -17.92
C GLN A 356 11.80 -0.59 -18.26
N PHE A 357 10.88 -0.31 -17.35
CA PHE A 357 9.90 0.76 -17.47
C PHE A 357 9.82 1.52 -16.14
N VAL A 358 9.71 2.83 -16.21
CA VAL A 358 9.60 3.73 -15.07
C VAL A 358 8.56 4.79 -15.39
N GLN A 359 7.60 4.97 -14.50
CA GLN A 359 6.59 6.01 -14.57
C GLN A 359 6.42 6.63 -13.19
N GLY A 360 6.34 7.95 -13.11
CA GLY A 360 6.10 8.62 -11.83
C GLY A 360 6.41 10.10 -11.85
N GLU A 361 6.80 10.61 -10.69
CA GLU A 361 7.14 12.01 -10.48
C GLU A 361 8.59 12.15 -9.99
N LEU A 362 9.32 13.09 -10.58
CA LEU A 362 10.64 13.51 -10.09
C LEU A 362 10.53 14.56 -8.98
N ASN A 363 9.58 15.48 -9.15
CA ASN A 363 9.29 16.56 -8.23
C ASN A 363 7.78 16.59 -7.97
N ARG A 364 7.40 16.80 -6.72
CA ARG A 364 6.00 17.10 -6.37
C ARG A 364 5.67 18.57 -6.67
N PRO A 365 4.39 18.93 -6.85
CA PRO A 365 3.99 20.32 -6.88
C PRO A 365 4.19 20.98 -5.51
N VAL A 366 4.64 22.23 -5.53
CA VAL A 366 4.72 23.11 -4.35
C VAL A 366 3.99 24.39 -4.72
N GLN A 367 2.95 24.73 -3.95
CA GLN A 367 2.14 25.90 -4.25
C GLN A 367 2.84 27.20 -3.83
N TRP A 368 3.64 27.23 -2.77
CA TRP A 368 4.38 28.43 -2.35
C TRP A 368 5.53 28.06 -1.42
N SER A 369 6.52 28.94 -1.27
CA SER A 369 7.78 28.62 -0.59
C SER A 369 7.78 28.88 0.92
N GLY A 370 6.62 29.11 1.56
CA GLY A 370 6.51 29.25 3.02
C GLY A 370 7.09 30.53 3.63
N LYS A 371 7.35 31.56 2.81
CA LYS A 371 7.92 32.85 3.20
C LYS A 371 7.10 34.01 2.63
N VAL A 372 7.30 35.20 3.16
CA VAL A 372 6.78 36.45 2.57
C VAL A 372 7.29 36.58 1.13
N ASP A 373 6.41 36.99 0.23
CA ASP A 373 6.59 37.02 -1.23
C ASP A 373 6.91 35.63 -1.84
N GLY A 374 6.66 34.57 -1.08
CA GLY A 374 6.91 33.18 -1.47
C GLY A 374 5.77 32.55 -2.25
N GLY A 375 4.67 33.27 -2.46
CA GLY A 375 3.59 32.86 -3.35
C GLY A 375 3.27 33.94 -4.38
N TYR A 376 3.15 35.17 -3.91
CA TYR A 376 2.84 36.30 -4.76
C TYR A 376 3.89 37.37 -4.63
N GLN A 377 4.14 38.08 -5.73
CA GLN A 377 4.92 39.30 -5.71
C GLN A 377 4.12 40.42 -6.38
N LEU A 378 3.99 41.54 -5.70
CA LEU A 378 3.39 42.73 -6.29
C LEU A 378 4.40 43.42 -7.20
N VAL A 379 3.94 43.83 -8.38
CA VAL A 379 4.82 44.40 -9.42
C VAL A 379 4.35 45.81 -9.75
N ALA A 380 5.03 46.81 -9.19
CA ALA A 380 4.64 48.22 -9.30
C ALA A 380 4.57 48.69 -10.76
N ASN A 381 5.56 48.36 -11.59
CA ASN A 381 5.65 48.83 -12.97
C ASN A 381 4.60 48.21 -13.93
N LYS A 382 3.97 47.10 -13.54
CA LYS A 382 2.84 46.48 -14.26
C LYS A 382 1.49 46.85 -13.65
N SER A 383 1.49 47.45 -12.47
CA SER A 383 0.28 47.97 -11.84
C SER A 383 -0.12 49.27 -12.54
N SER A 384 -1.42 49.54 -12.61
CA SER A 384 -1.93 50.72 -13.32
C SER A 384 -2.98 51.45 -12.49
N ILE A 385 -3.14 52.74 -12.78
CA ILE A 385 -4.10 53.62 -12.10
C ILE A 385 -5.07 54.11 -13.15
N ASN A 386 -6.36 53.93 -12.90
CA ASN A 386 -7.39 54.40 -13.81
C ASN A 386 -7.69 55.90 -13.63
N SER A 387 -8.49 56.49 -14.52
CA SER A 387 -8.85 57.91 -14.50
C SER A 387 -9.59 58.37 -13.24
N THR A 388 -10.13 57.44 -12.46
CA THR A 388 -10.82 57.68 -11.18
C THR A 388 -9.91 57.54 -9.96
N GLY A 389 -8.62 57.23 -10.15
CA GLY A 389 -7.65 57.05 -9.06
C GLY A 389 -7.69 55.69 -8.39
N HIS A 390 -8.44 54.72 -8.92
CA HIS A 390 -8.40 53.33 -8.44
C HIS A 390 -7.24 52.58 -9.08
N ILE A 391 -6.53 51.81 -8.26
CA ILE A 391 -5.37 51.02 -8.66
C ILE A 391 -5.83 49.63 -9.09
N THR A 392 -5.25 49.14 -10.18
CA THR A 392 -5.19 47.71 -10.51
C THR A 392 -3.80 47.21 -10.15
N TYR A 393 -3.70 46.49 -9.03
CA TYR A 393 -2.45 45.90 -8.57
C TYR A 393 -2.14 44.67 -9.42
N PHE A 394 -0.99 44.67 -10.09
CA PHE A 394 -0.51 43.48 -10.78
C PHE A 394 0.21 42.57 -9.77
N MET A 395 -0.26 41.33 -9.70
CA MET A 395 0.27 40.30 -8.83
C MET A 395 0.86 39.18 -9.68
N ASP A 396 2.15 38.92 -9.50
CA ASP A 396 2.86 37.86 -10.18
C ASP A 396 2.95 36.61 -9.30
N ARG A 397 2.90 35.42 -9.92
CA ARG A 397 3.06 34.16 -9.19
C ARG A 397 4.53 33.82 -9.03
N THR A 398 4.95 33.51 -7.81
CA THR A 398 6.33 33.18 -7.44
C THR A 398 6.39 32.01 -6.47
N GLY A 399 7.60 31.49 -6.19
CA GLY A 399 7.84 30.50 -5.13
C GLY A 399 7.10 29.16 -5.25
N TYR A 400 6.59 28.84 -6.43
CA TYR A 400 5.99 27.54 -6.75
C TYR A 400 7.01 26.59 -7.39
N THR A 401 6.68 25.31 -7.46
CA THR A 401 7.38 24.30 -8.28
C THR A 401 6.34 23.40 -8.91
N PHE A 402 6.41 23.19 -10.22
CA PHE A 402 5.50 22.27 -10.91
C PHE A 402 5.77 20.81 -10.53
N ARG A 403 4.72 19.99 -10.57
CA ARG A 403 4.88 18.53 -10.64
C ARG A 403 5.67 18.20 -11.91
N GLN A 404 6.74 17.42 -11.78
CA GLN A 404 7.52 16.95 -12.91
C GLN A 404 7.25 15.46 -13.13
N ALA A 405 6.39 15.16 -14.09
CA ALA A 405 6.08 13.80 -14.50
C ALA A 405 7.23 13.21 -15.31
N ILE A 406 7.50 11.91 -15.13
CA ILE A 406 8.52 11.17 -15.87
C ILE A 406 7.97 9.84 -16.37
N ASN A 407 8.31 9.53 -17.61
CA ASN A 407 8.14 8.21 -18.23
C ASN A 407 9.46 7.82 -18.88
N ALA A 408 9.97 6.63 -18.60
CA ALA A 408 11.19 6.14 -19.23
C ALA A 408 11.08 4.63 -19.47
N PHE A 409 11.68 4.19 -20.57
CA PHE A 409 11.84 2.76 -20.82
C PHE A 409 13.20 2.46 -21.42
N ARG A 410 13.66 1.23 -21.20
CA ARG A 410 14.84 0.64 -21.83
C ARG A 410 14.52 -0.77 -22.25
N LEU A 411 14.88 -1.09 -23.49
CA LEU A 411 14.82 -2.43 -24.04
C LEU A 411 16.26 -2.86 -24.32
N SER A 412 16.66 -4.05 -23.89
CA SER A 412 18.01 -4.54 -24.08
C SER A 412 18.02 -6.02 -24.45
N PHE A 413 18.94 -6.39 -25.33
CA PHE A 413 19.13 -7.76 -25.80
C PHE A 413 20.57 -8.19 -25.56
N ASP A 414 20.74 -9.41 -25.06
CA ASP A 414 22.05 -10.04 -24.87
C ASP A 414 22.10 -11.38 -25.63
N PHE A 415 22.87 -11.42 -26.71
CA PHE A 415 23.10 -12.62 -27.49
C PHE A 415 24.41 -13.29 -27.05
N ASN A 416 24.32 -14.10 -25.98
CA ASN A 416 25.41 -14.91 -25.42
C ASN A 416 26.66 -14.09 -25.03
N SER A 417 26.46 -12.87 -24.54
CA SER A 417 27.49 -11.88 -24.20
C SER A 417 28.41 -11.46 -25.36
N LYS A 418 28.13 -11.90 -26.59
CA LYS A 418 28.90 -11.53 -27.78
C LYS A 418 28.39 -10.24 -28.40
N PHE A 419 27.08 -10.02 -28.36
CA PHE A 419 26.45 -8.82 -28.88
C PHE A 419 25.39 -8.34 -27.89
N LEU A 420 25.58 -7.12 -27.42
CA LEU A 420 24.68 -6.40 -26.55
C LEU A 420 24.07 -5.26 -27.37
N PHE A 421 22.76 -5.11 -27.31
CA PHE A 421 22.05 -4.01 -27.95
C PHE A 421 21.00 -3.47 -27.00
N GLY A 422 20.97 -2.15 -26.82
CA GLY A 422 19.97 -1.46 -26.02
C GLY A 422 19.39 -0.28 -26.79
N ILE A 423 18.09 -0.05 -26.61
CA ILE A 423 17.42 1.19 -26.99
C ILE A 423 16.70 1.73 -25.77
N HIS A 424 16.67 3.05 -25.64
CA HIS A 424 16.07 3.67 -24.47
C HIS A 424 15.53 5.06 -24.75
N PHE A 425 14.56 5.43 -23.93
CA PHE A 425 13.79 6.65 -24.07
C PHE A 425 13.38 7.18 -22.69
N LEU A 426 13.32 8.49 -22.55
CA LEU A 426 12.86 9.20 -21.36
C LEU A 426 12.14 10.48 -21.77
N LYS A 427 11.00 10.70 -21.14
CA LYS A 427 10.22 11.93 -21.18
C LYS A 427 10.10 12.46 -19.76
N ALA A 428 10.47 13.72 -19.54
CA ALA A 428 10.23 14.42 -18.28
C ALA A 428 9.60 15.78 -18.55
N LYS A 429 8.38 16.01 -18.08
CA LYS A 429 7.58 17.21 -18.39
C LYS A 429 6.99 17.80 -17.11
N ASP A 430 7.08 19.10 -16.97
CA ASP A 430 6.39 19.84 -15.91
C ASP A 430 4.90 20.00 -16.27
N GLU A 431 4.01 19.69 -15.32
CA GLU A 431 2.57 19.86 -15.47
C GLU A 431 2.16 21.27 -15.03
N ILE A 432 1.84 22.14 -16.00
CA ILE A 432 1.45 23.54 -15.73
C ILE A 432 0.24 23.62 -14.79
N SER A 433 -0.74 22.73 -15.00
CA SER A 433 -1.97 22.65 -14.20
C SER A 433 -1.76 22.17 -12.76
N SER A 434 -0.55 21.75 -12.39
CA SER A 434 -0.25 21.29 -11.03
C SER A 434 -0.08 22.43 -10.01
N VAL A 435 0.06 23.67 -10.50
CA VAL A 435 0.19 24.88 -9.66
C VAL A 435 -1.03 25.76 -9.87
N GLU A 436 -1.59 26.24 -8.75
CA GLU A 436 -2.74 27.11 -8.73
C GLU A 436 -2.33 28.54 -9.10
N LYS A 437 -3.02 29.12 -10.08
CA LYS A 437 -2.88 30.54 -10.42
C LYS A 437 -3.29 31.43 -9.24
N GLU A 438 -4.47 31.12 -8.69
CA GLU A 438 -5.04 31.76 -7.52
C GLU A 438 -4.97 30.80 -6.32
N PHE A 439 -4.07 31.11 -5.40
CA PHE A 439 -3.72 30.36 -4.21
C PHE A 439 -4.15 31.18 -3.01
N SER A 440 -5.31 30.85 -2.45
CA SER A 440 -6.01 31.67 -1.45
C SER A 440 -5.53 31.49 0.00
N HIS A 441 -4.53 30.62 0.23
CA HIS A 441 -4.06 30.30 1.57
C HIS A 441 -3.04 31.34 2.08
N GLN A 442 -2.53 31.12 3.29
CA GLN A 442 -1.73 31.99 4.17
C GLN A 442 -0.44 32.62 3.60
N ALA A 443 -0.25 32.66 2.27
CA ALA A 443 0.87 33.33 1.64
C ALA A 443 0.92 34.81 2.07
N GLY A 444 1.98 35.15 2.80
CA GLY A 444 2.32 36.53 3.12
C GLY A 444 2.87 37.23 1.88
N LEU A 445 2.46 38.48 1.69
CA LEU A 445 2.95 39.39 0.66
C LEU A 445 3.40 40.70 1.31
N ASN A 446 4.48 41.25 0.79
CA ASN A 446 5.01 42.53 1.25
C ASN A 446 4.53 43.66 0.32
N VAL A 447 3.87 44.65 0.91
CA VAL A 447 3.60 45.93 0.26
C VAL A 447 4.76 46.85 0.63
N ASP A 448 5.64 47.12 -0.32
CA ASP A 448 6.76 48.04 -0.12
C ASP A 448 6.40 49.50 -0.45
N THR A 449 7.37 50.41 -0.30
CA THR A 449 7.18 51.83 -0.59
C THR A 449 6.89 52.12 -2.06
N THR A 450 7.29 51.25 -2.99
CA THR A 450 7.04 51.42 -4.41
C THR A 450 5.59 51.09 -4.76
N ILE A 451 5.01 50.08 -4.11
CA ILE A 451 3.60 49.72 -4.24
C ILE A 451 2.72 50.71 -3.49
N ALA A 452 3.04 51.03 -2.24
CA ALA A 452 2.28 51.99 -1.44
C ALA A 452 2.33 53.40 -2.06
N GLY A 453 3.43 53.74 -2.73
CA GLY A 453 3.63 55.02 -3.42
C GLY A 453 2.88 55.16 -4.75
N LEU A 454 2.13 54.15 -5.20
CA LEU A 454 1.34 54.26 -6.44
C LEU A 454 0.23 55.32 -6.32
N SER A 455 -0.40 55.46 -5.15
CA SER A 455 -1.43 56.49 -4.88
C SER A 455 -1.44 56.85 -3.39
N GLU A 456 -1.82 58.08 -3.06
CA GLU A 456 -2.07 58.49 -1.67
C GLU A 456 -3.24 57.70 -1.02
N SER A 457 -4.14 57.14 -1.84
CA SER A 457 -5.22 56.23 -1.41
C SER A 457 -4.84 54.75 -1.48
N GLY A 458 -3.58 54.42 -1.78
CA GLY A 458 -3.08 53.06 -1.92
C GLY A 458 -2.98 52.29 -0.60
N ILE A 459 -2.65 51.01 -0.70
CA ILE A 459 -2.48 50.15 0.48
C ILE A 459 -1.17 50.54 1.18
N PRO A 460 -1.18 50.79 2.51
CA PRO A 460 0.01 51.15 3.26
C PRO A 460 1.11 50.08 3.20
N VAL A 461 2.36 50.50 3.48
CA VAL A 461 3.50 49.59 3.59
C VAL A 461 3.28 48.61 4.74
N GLY A 462 3.51 47.33 4.49
CA GLY A 462 3.36 46.28 5.49
C GLY A 462 3.33 44.88 4.90
N GLU A 463 3.35 43.88 5.77
CA GLU A 463 3.11 42.50 5.40
C GLU A 463 1.62 42.18 5.56
N TYR A 464 1.03 41.61 4.51
CA TYR A 464 -0.38 41.24 4.46
C TYR A 464 -0.50 39.76 4.09
N THR A 465 -1.51 39.06 4.60
CA THR A 465 -1.95 37.82 3.95
C THR A 465 -2.65 38.15 2.64
N TYR A 466 -2.70 37.19 1.70
CA TYR A 466 -3.46 37.37 0.46
C TYR A 466 -4.92 37.82 0.71
N SER A 467 -5.59 37.22 1.71
CA SER A 467 -6.95 37.61 2.12
C SER A 467 -7.03 39.06 2.63
N GLN A 468 -6.14 39.47 3.53
CA GLN A 468 -6.12 40.84 4.07
C GLN A 468 -5.84 41.87 2.98
N PHE A 469 -4.96 41.55 2.04
CA PHE A 469 -4.67 42.40 0.90
C PHE A 469 -5.89 42.51 -0.02
N LEU A 470 -6.52 41.38 -0.37
CA LEU A 470 -7.72 41.35 -1.20
C LEU A 470 -8.88 42.14 -0.59
N ASP A 471 -9.09 42.02 0.72
CA ASP A 471 -10.10 42.81 1.45
C ASP A 471 -9.80 44.31 1.37
N SER A 472 -8.53 44.70 1.57
CA SER A 472 -8.08 46.10 1.49
C SER A 472 -8.24 46.67 0.08
N VAL A 473 -7.89 45.88 -0.95
CA VAL A 473 -8.10 46.22 -2.36
C VAL A 473 -9.59 46.45 -2.63
N THR A 474 -10.44 45.53 -2.19
CA THR A 474 -11.89 45.57 -2.46
C THR A 474 -12.56 46.75 -1.74
N LEU A 475 -12.21 47.01 -0.48
CA LEU A 475 -12.72 48.16 0.29
C LEU A 475 -12.32 49.51 -0.32
N GLY A 476 -11.13 49.60 -0.93
CA GLY A 476 -10.66 50.79 -1.64
C GLY A 476 -11.23 50.97 -3.06
N GLY A 477 -12.08 50.05 -3.53
CA GLY A 477 -12.56 50.02 -4.92
C GLY A 477 -11.45 49.73 -5.94
N HIS A 478 -10.35 49.13 -5.48
CA HIS A 478 -9.22 48.72 -6.31
C HIS A 478 -9.46 47.31 -6.88
N SER A 479 -8.55 46.83 -7.74
CA SER A 479 -8.62 45.49 -8.31
C SER A 479 -7.26 44.81 -8.33
N ILE A 480 -7.24 43.47 -8.44
CA ILE A 480 -6.03 42.67 -8.65
C ILE A 480 -6.06 42.11 -10.07
N SER A 481 -4.89 42.01 -10.70
CA SER A 481 -4.70 41.34 -11.99
C SER A 481 -3.54 40.35 -11.91
N PHE A 482 -3.65 39.27 -12.68
CA PHE A 482 -2.64 38.21 -12.79
C PHE A 482 -2.34 37.95 -14.26
N SER A 483 -1.13 37.47 -14.55
CA SER A 483 -0.84 36.86 -15.85
C SER A 483 -1.40 35.44 -15.92
N ASP A 484 -1.90 35.02 -17.08
CA ASP A 484 -2.33 33.63 -17.29
C ASP A 484 -1.15 32.67 -17.51
N LYS A 485 -0.01 33.20 -17.97
CA LYS A 485 1.21 32.46 -18.30
C LYS A 485 2.46 33.29 -18.00
N ASN A 486 3.64 32.68 -18.12
CA ASN A 486 4.93 33.37 -17.94
C ASN A 486 5.02 34.11 -16.59
N TRP A 487 4.65 33.42 -15.52
CA TRP A 487 4.76 33.90 -14.15
C TRP A 487 6.23 34.14 -13.76
N GLY A 488 6.47 35.03 -12.80
CA GLY A 488 7.81 35.41 -12.32
C GLY A 488 8.59 34.28 -11.63
N GLY A 489 7.97 33.14 -11.35
CA GLY A 489 8.61 31.92 -10.90
C GLY A 489 9.39 31.18 -12.00
N LYS A 490 9.70 29.90 -11.74
CA LYS A 490 10.40 29.07 -12.73
C LYS A 490 9.46 28.74 -13.89
N ASN A 491 9.96 28.85 -15.12
CA ASN A 491 9.24 28.37 -16.30
C ASN A 491 9.07 26.84 -16.28
N PRO A 492 7.92 26.32 -16.72
CA PRO A 492 7.72 24.89 -16.89
C PRO A 492 8.65 24.37 -17.98
N VAL A 493 9.27 23.23 -17.75
CA VAL A 493 10.21 22.61 -18.69
C VAL A 493 9.70 21.29 -19.25
N ASP A 494 10.23 20.91 -20.39
CA ASP A 494 10.01 19.63 -21.02
C ASP A 494 11.33 19.06 -21.51
N ASN A 495 11.55 17.75 -21.39
CA ASN A 495 12.75 17.10 -21.85
C ASN A 495 12.43 15.73 -22.44
N LEU A 496 12.96 15.48 -23.62
CA LEU A 496 12.91 14.21 -24.31
C LEU A 496 14.34 13.71 -24.51
N VAL A 497 14.65 12.51 -24.03
CA VAL A 497 15.94 11.87 -24.24
C VAL A 497 15.72 10.52 -24.89
N PHE A 498 16.49 10.21 -25.91
CA PHE A 498 16.50 8.88 -26.51
C PHE A 498 17.91 8.51 -26.92
N GLY A 499 18.14 7.21 -27.07
CA GLY A 499 19.43 6.71 -27.47
C GLY A 499 19.46 5.22 -27.63
N PHE A 500 20.64 4.74 -28.01
CA PHE A 500 20.92 3.32 -28.12
C PHE A 500 22.34 3.04 -27.66
N ASP A 501 22.54 1.81 -27.21
CA ASP A 501 23.84 1.29 -26.83
C ASP A 501 24.12 -0.03 -27.55
N ILE A 502 25.38 -0.22 -27.97
CA ILE A 502 25.86 -1.45 -28.58
C ILE A 502 27.11 -1.86 -27.83
N GLY A 503 27.18 -3.12 -27.42
CA GLY A 503 28.34 -3.66 -26.73
C GLY A 503 28.77 -5.01 -27.31
N SER A 504 30.04 -5.34 -27.15
CA SER A 504 30.56 -6.65 -27.50
C SER A 504 31.73 -7.01 -26.58
N THR A 505 31.82 -8.30 -26.20
CA THR A 505 32.97 -8.83 -25.48
C THR A 505 33.71 -9.84 -26.34
N PHE A 506 35.03 -9.69 -26.41
CA PHE A 506 35.95 -10.54 -27.15
C PHE A 506 36.98 -11.17 -26.19
N ASP A 507 37.69 -12.18 -26.68
CA ASP A 507 38.78 -12.86 -25.96
C ASP A 507 38.41 -13.24 -24.51
N ASN A 508 37.35 -14.05 -24.33
CA ASN A 508 36.85 -14.46 -23.01
C ASN A 508 36.59 -13.29 -22.04
N ARG A 509 36.10 -12.15 -22.56
CA ARG A 509 35.82 -10.89 -21.84
C ARG A 509 37.05 -10.05 -21.45
N ASN A 510 38.24 -10.36 -21.97
CA ASN A 510 39.42 -9.51 -21.79
C ASN A 510 39.34 -8.19 -22.58
N LEU A 511 38.58 -8.17 -23.67
CA LEU A 511 38.36 -6.97 -24.48
C LEU A 511 36.87 -6.66 -24.56
N LYS A 512 36.50 -5.43 -24.16
CA LYS A 512 35.12 -4.94 -24.16
C LYS A 512 35.01 -3.72 -25.06
N PHE A 513 34.09 -3.77 -26.00
CA PHE A 513 33.66 -2.62 -26.80
C PHE A 513 32.30 -2.18 -26.29
N ASP A 514 32.17 -0.91 -25.92
CA ASP A 514 30.89 -0.28 -25.58
C ASP A 514 30.74 1.01 -26.39
N PHE A 515 29.65 1.12 -27.11
CA PHE A 515 29.24 2.32 -27.83
C PHE A 515 27.89 2.76 -27.30
N SER A 516 27.72 4.06 -27.09
CA SER A 516 26.45 4.63 -26.65
C SER A 516 26.23 5.96 -27.34
N TRP A 517 25.10 6.09 -28.01
CA TRP A 517 24.66 7.33 -28.63
C TRP A 517 23.37 7.80 -27.99
N ASN A 518 23.30 9.09 -27.64
CA ASN A 518 22.19 9.68 -26.92
C ASN A 518 21.92 11.09 -27.44
N MET A 519 20.66 11.47 -27.50
CA MET A 519 20.21 12.79 -27.90
C MET A 519 19.17 13.29 -26.90
N SER A 520 19.28 14.55 -26.50
CA SER A 520 18.37 15.22 -25.57
C SER A 520 17.77 16.44 -26.27
N LEU A 521 16.45 16.52 -26.33
CA LEU A 521 15.68 17.68 -26.74
C LEU A 521 15.09 18.31 -25.49
N SER A 522 15.70 19.39 -25.01
CA SER A 522 15.29 20.07 -23.78
C SER A 522 14.62 21.40 -24.11
N ASN A 523 13.36 21.54 -23.73
CA ASN A 523 12.62 22.79 -23.78
C ASN A 523 12.61 23.47 -22.40
N LYS A 524 13.12 24.69 -22.35
CA LYS A 524 13.26 25.48 -21.11
C LYS A 524 12.02 26.32 -20.76
N ASN A 525 11.04 26.43 -21.65
CA ASN A 525 9.78 27.12 -21.40
C ASN A 525 8.65 26.59 -22.28
N ILE A 526 7.69 25.91 -21.67
CA ILE A 526 6.52 25.35 -22.35
C ILE A 526 5.22 26.13 -22.11
N TRP A 527 5.28 27.36 -21.59
CA TRP A 527 4.08 28.18 -21.33
C TRP A 527 3.23 28.43 -22.58
N ASP A 528 3.87 28.61 -23.73
CA ASP A 528 3.19 28.96 -24.99
C ASP A 528 2.75 27.74 -25.82
N GLY A 529 2.99 26.52 -25.32
CA GLY A 529 2.68 25.29 -26.05
C GLY A 529 3.61 25.06 -27.24
N ALA A 530 3.20 24.14 -28.12
CA ALA A 530 3.88 23.87 -29.37
C ALA A 530 3.48 24.89 -30.45
N MET A 531 4.42 25.26 -31.31
CA MET A 531 4.16 26.14 -32.45
C MET A 531 3.90 25.36 -33.73
N THR A 532 3.17 25.97 -34.65
CA THR A 532 2.98 25.49 -36.02
C THR A 532 4.21 25.77 -36.89
N LEU A 533 4.30 25.16 -38.08
CA LEU A 533 5.38 25.49 -39.03
C LEU A 533 5.36 26.96 -39.47
N THR A 534 4.16 27.55 -39.61
CA THR A 534 3.98 28.97 -39.95
C THR A 534 4.47 29.88 -38.83
N GLU A 535 4.26 29.49 -37.59
CA GLU A 535 4.79 30.21 -36.44
C GLU A 535 6.31 30.00 -36.31
N MET A 536 6.87 28.82 -36.63
CA MET A 536 8.32 28.63 -36.68
C MET A 536 8.98 29.56 -37.69
N ASP A 537 8.44 29.64 -38.91
CA ASP A 537 8.89 30.53 -39.98
C ASP A 537 8.86 32.00 -39.48
N THR A 538 7.73 32.47 -38.95
CA THR A 538 7.60 33.88 -38.54
C THR A 538 8.22 34.28 -37.20
N THR A 539 8.42 33.36 -36.26
CA THR A 539 8.96 33.70 -34.92
C THR A 539 10.48 33.60 -34.86
N LEU A 540 11.06 32.87 -35.80
CA LEU A 540 12.50 32.66 -35.93
C LEU A 540 13.08 33.37 -37.16
N ASP A 541 12.23 33.94 -38.01
CA ASP A 541 12.61 34.71 -39.20
C ASP A 541 11.91 36.08 -39.23
N ASP A 542 12.42 36.98 -40.07
CA ASP A 542 11.93 38.33 -40.30
C ASP A 542 10.73 38.36 -41.28
N SER A 543 10.45 37.26 -42.00
CA SER A 543 9.37 37.19 -42.99
C SER A 543 8.79 35.79 -43.18
N LEU A 544 7.47 35.69 -43.42
CA LEU A 544 6.80 34.45 -43.80
C LEU A 544 7.13 34.08 -45.25
N ASP A 545 8.20 33.33 -45.47
CA ASP A 545 8.69 32.97 -46.81
C ASP A 545 8.82 31.46 -47.05
N GLY A 546 8.42 30.64 -46.07
CA GLY A 546 8.52 29.20 -46.09
C GLY A 546 9.87 28.68 -45.62
N LEU A 547 10.77 29.55 -45.15
CA LEU A 547 12.07 29.19 -44.58
C LEU A 547 12.06 29.45 -43.07
N ILE A 548 12.76 28.61 -42.31
CA ILE A 548 13.03 28.82 -40.90
C ILE A 548 14.45 29.35 -40.79
N MET A 549 14.63 30.50 -40.11
CA MET A 549 15.91 31.19 -39.97
C MET A 549 16.57 31.52 -41.32
N GLY A 550 15.78 31.71 -42.38
CA GLY A 550 16.24 32.00 -43.75
C GLY A 550 16.97 30.86 -44.46
N GLU A 551 17.07 29.67 -43.85
CA GLU A 551 17.92 28.58 -44.34
C GLU A 551 17.15 27.26 -44.56
N ILE A 552 16.11 27.00 -43.77
CA ILE A 552 15.49 25.66 -43.70
C ILE A 552 14.06 25.69 -44.22
N ASP A 553 13.84 25.10 -45.39
CA ASP A 553 12.51 24.97 -45.98
C ASP A 553 11.55 24.21 -45.05
N THR A 554 10.45 24.85 -44.67
CA THR A 554 9.38 24.27 -43.84
C THR A 554 8.81 22.98 -44.43
N SER A 555 8.83 22.81 -45.76
CA SER A 555 8.41 21.57 -46.43
C SER A 555 9.38 20.40 -46.23
N SER A 556 10.61 20.66 -45.80
CA SER A 556 11.58 19.62 -45.44
C SER A 556 11.28 18.98 -44.08
N ILE A 557 10.47 19.64 -43.23
CA ILE A 557 10.06 19.10 -41.94
C ILE A 557 8.88 18.15 -42.16
N PRO A 558 9.00 16.86 -41.78
CA PRO A 558 8.03 15.83 -42.17
C PRO A 558 6.69 15.89 -41.40
N PHE A 559 6.57 16.77 -40.40
CA PHE A 559 5.38 16.93 -39.59
C PHE A 559 5.27 18.37 -39.06
N ASP A 560 4.05 18.82 -38.77
CA ASP A 560 3.85 20.08 -38.07
C ASP A 560 4.14 19.88 -36.56
N PRO A 561 4.94 20.73 -35.90
CA PRO A 561 5.28 20.53 -34.49
C PRO A 561 4.06 20.52 -33.54
N SER A 562 2.97 21.22 -33.88
CA SER A 562 1.71 21.16 -33.13
C SER A 562 1.08 19.77 -33.12
N SER A 563 1.33 18.94 -34.15
CA SER A 563 0.78 17.59 -34.24
C SER A 563 1.39 16.59 -33.25
N VAL A 564 2.54 16.93 -32.65
CA VAL A 564 3.28 16.08 -31.70
C VAL A 564 3.38 16.69 -30.31
N GLU A 565 2.58 17.71 -30.00
CA GLU A 565 2.61 18.46 -28.72
C GLU A 565 2.48 17.56 -27.48
N ASP A 566 1.68 16.50 -27.58
CA ASP A 566 1.52 15.49 -26.52
C ASP A 566 2.82 14.74 -26.22
N TYR A 567 3.69 14.58 -27.22
CA TYR A 567 4.96 13.88 -27.11
C TYR A 567 6.13 14.81 -26.83
N ILE A 568 6.15 16.01 -27.41
CA ILE A 568 7.17 17.04 -27.20
C ILE A 568 6.64 18.42 -27.59
N ILE A 569 6.88 19.39 -26.73
CA ILE A 569 6.58 20.79 -27.03
C ILE A 569 7.78 21.39 -27.77
N ILE A 570 7.59 21.66 -29.06
CA ILE A 570 8.57 22.30 -29.93
C ILE A 570 8.20 23.78 -30.03
N ASN A 571 9.09 24.64 -29.55
CA ASN A 571 8.99 26.09 -29.62
C ASN A 571 10.43 26.69 -29.53
N PRO A 572 10.60 28.03 -29.58
CA PRO A 572 11.93 28.66 -29.62
C PRO A 572 12.81 28.40 -28.39
N TYR A 573 12.24 27.88 -27.30
CA TYR A 573 12.95 27.57 -26.06
C TYR A 573 13.48 26.13 -26.03
N MET A 574 13.28 25.35 -27.10
CA MET A 574 13.85 24.01 -27.27
C MET A 574 15.32 24.06 -27.72
N THR A 575 16.15 23.20 -27.15
CA THR A 575 17.55 23.01 -27.54
C THR A 575 17.89 21.52 -27.61
N PRO A 576 18.44 21.04 -28.74
CA PRO A 576 18.49 21.73 -30.02
C PRO A 576 17.07 21.91 -30.60
N LEU A 577 16.84 23.00 -31.33
CA LEU A 577 15.53 23.26 -31.96
C LEU A 577 15.28 22.31 -33.15
N LEU A 578 16.34 21.97 -33.87
CA LEU A 578 16.34 21.01 -34.96
C LEU A 578 17.31 19.87 -34.63
N PRO A 579 17.03 18.62 -35.07
CA PRO A 579 17.85 17.46 -34.72
C PRO A 579 19.31 17.57 -35.19
N ILE A 580 19.58 18.42 -36.18
CA ILE A 580 20.90 18.74 -36.71
C ILE A 580 20.95 20.26 -36.83
N ASP A 581 21.69 20.89 -35.93
CA ASP A 581 22.14 22.29 -36.07
C ASP A 581 23.38 22.24 -36.98
N TYR A 582 23.38 22.99 -38.09
CA TYR A 582 24.48 22.97 -39.07
C TYR A 582 25.70 23.78 -38.61
#